data_AF-A0A937IXW4-F1
#
_entry.id   AF-A0A937IXW4-F1
#
_cell.length_a   1.000
_cell.length_b   1.000
_cell.length_c   1.000
_cell.angle_alpha   90.00
_cell.angle_beta   90.00
_cell.angle_gamma   90.00
#
_symmetry.space_group_name_H-M   'P 1'
#
loop_
_entity.id
_entity.type
_entity.pdbx_description
1 polymer ?
#
loop_
_entity_poly.entity_id
_entity_poly.type
_entity_poly.pdbx_seq_one_letter_code
_entity_poly.pdbx_strand_id
1 'polypeptide(L)'
;MARRRRQNKGGNLSHQHDILDGKAQIFRVAQSGDVFQFRMWIQGEKTHYRKSLKTRDLTTALERGRELGMKLMTDIRQNKKVFGMSLREAVDLYLEDRQQDVKGGVITQGRLTTIMTQMNRVLEILGEKTKVSELEPVTLFDYERDRKVLKKNVKPVTIRNEQSTINHMVKFLYRKGITHFDSFEFRRMSIRQDDIGKRDSFTPEEYRKLTYFMKTYSSKAKASDESERLEKLMIRD
;
A
#
# COMPACT_ATOMS: atom_id res chain seq x y z
N MET A 1 -4.07 -35.96 -8.18
CA MET A 1 -2.65 -35.98 -8.64
C MET A 1 -1.78 -35.24 -7.64
N ALA A 2 -0.82 -35.93 -7.00
CA ALA A 2 0.05 -35.33 -5.99
C ALA A 2 1.02 -34.33 -6.63
N ARG A 3 1.10 -33.11 -6.08
CA ARG A 3 2.09 -32.10 -6.51
C ARG A 3 3.50 -32.62 -6.21
N ARG A 4 4.27 -32.88 -7.27
CA ARG A 4 5.66 -33.33 -7.20
C ARG A 4 6.49 -32.36 -6.34
N ARG A 5 7.09 -32.87 -5.26
CA ARG A 5 7.96 -32.10 -4.35
C ARG A 5 9.13 -31.54 -5.17
N ARG A 6 9.27 -30.20 -5.22
CA ARG A 6 10.34 -29.52 -5.96
C ARG A 6 11.68 -29.85 -5.29
N GLN A 7 12.50 -30.69 -5.90
CA GLN A 7 13.88 -30.90 -5.46
C GLN A 7 14.66 -29.60 -5.68
N ASN A 8 15.21 -29.03 -4.61
CA ASN A 8 16.22 -27.98 -4.72
C ASN A 8 17.50 -28.61 -5.27
N LYS A 9 17.75 -28.47 -6.58
CA LYS A 9 19.06 -28.75 -7.16
C LYS A 9 20.03 -27.67 -6.69
N GLY A 10 20.97 -28.05 -5.82
CA GLY A 10 22.11 -27.21 -5.49
C GLY A 10 22.93 -26.90 -6.75
N GLY A 11 23.36 -25.64 -6.87
CA GLY A 11 24.55 -25.25 -7.63
C GLY A 11 24.48 -25.20 -9.17
N ASN A 12 23.47 -24.58 -9.79
CA ASN A 12 23.48 -24.27 -11.24
C ASN A 12 24.44 -23.11 -11.62
N LEU A 13 25.44 -22.78 -10.80
CA LEU A 13 26.37 -21.68 -11.03
C LEU A 13 27.74 -22.20 -11.48
N SER A 14 28.21 -21.77 -12.65
CA SER A 14 29.55 -22.09 -13.18
C SER A 14 30.35 -20.80 -13.43
N HIS A 15 31.68 -20.91 -13.52
CA HIS A 15 32.59 -19.80 -13.87
C HIS A 15 32.40 -18.57 -12.95
N GLN A 16 32.54 -18.78 -11.64
CA GLN A 16 32.39 -17.74 -10.62
C GLN A 16 33.67 -16.91 -10.52
N HIS A 17 33.54 -15.60 -10.65
CA HIS A 17 34.62 -14.64 -10.49
C HIS A 17 34.19 -13.54 -9.53
N ASP A 18 34.94 -13.34 -8.46
CA ASP A 18 34.72 -12.26 -7.51
C ASP A 18 35.32 -10.96 -8.06
N ILE A 19 34.59 -9.86 -7.87
CA ILE A 19 34.97 -8.52 -8.30
C ILE A 19 34.74 -7.53 -7.14
N LEU A 20 35.48 -6.42 -7.15
CA LEU A 20 35.39 -5.37 -6.11
C LEU A 20 35.64 -5.92 -4.71
N ASP A 21 36.74 -6.66 -4.53
CA ASP A 21 37.17 -7.25 -3.25
C ASP A 21 36.09 -8.16 -2.63
N GLY A 22 35.43 -8.98 -3.46
CA GLY A 22 34.40 -9.92 -3.01
C GLY A 22 33.03 -9.29 -2.75
N LYS A 23 32.84 -7.99 -3.01
CA LYS A 23 31.54 -7.32 -2.83
C LYS A 23 30.53 -7.70 -3.91
N ALA A 24 31.00 -8.02 -5.10
CA ALA A 24 30.17 -8.50 -6.20
C ALA A 24 30.77 -9.75 -6.85
N GLN A 25 29.93 -10.53 -7.49
CA GLN A 25 30.29 -11.79 -8.13
C GLN A 25 29.71 -11.85 -9.53
N ILE A 26 30.50 -12.33 -10.47
CA ILE A 26 30.08 -12.66 -11.83
C ILE A 26 30.05 -14.18 -11.97
N PHE A 27 29.02 -14.74 -12.59
CA PHE A 27 28.86 -16.18 -12.77
C PHE A 27 28.01 -16.49 -13.99
N ARG A 28 28.05 -17.74 -14.46
CA ARG A 28 27.15 -18.27 -15.48
C ARG A 28 26.10 -19.17 -14.84
N VAL A 29 24.93 -19.23 -15.47
CA VAL A 29 23.83 -20.12 -15.05
C VAL A 29 23.44 -20.96 -16.24
N ALA A 30 23.29 -22.27 -16.05
CA ALA A 30 22.91 -23.20 -17.12
C ALA A 30 21.61 -22.78 -17.87
N GLN A 31 20.67 -22.14 -17.16
CA GLN A 31 19.40 -21.65 -17.74
C GLN A 31 19.56 -20.41 -18.63
N SER A 32 20.65 -19.65 -18.47
CA SER A 32 20.91 -18.41 -19.23
C SER A 32 21.95 -18.61 -20.34
N GLY A 33 22.31 -19.87 -20.63
CA GLY A 33 23.38 -20.23 -21.56
C GLY A 33 24.75 -19.73 -21.10
N ASP A 34 25.63 -19.41 -22.06
CA ASP A 34 27.00 -18.92 -21.79
C ASP A 34 27.09 -17.44 -21.43
N VAL A 35 25.96 -16.80 -21.10
CA VAL A 35 25.92 -15.37 -20.78
C VAL A 35 26.24 -15.14 -19.30
N PHE A 36 27.22 -14.27 -19.04
CA PHE A 36 27.59 -13.88 -17.69
C PHE A 36 26.49 -13.06 -16.99
N GLN A 37 26.23 -13.42 -15.74
CA GLN A 37 25.31 -12.77 -14.81
C GLN A 37 26.13 -12.08 -13.70
N PHE A 38 25.66 -10.93 -13.25
CA PHE A 38 26.20 -10.19 -12.12
C PHE A 38 25.31 -10.37 -10.89
N ARG A 39 25.92 -10.49 -9.71
CA ARG A 39 25.26 -10.47 -8.40
C ARG A 39 26.04 -9.60 -7.43
N MET A 40 25.35 -8.71 -6.72
CA MET A 40 25.92 -7.94 -5.61
C MET A 40 24.98 -7.98 -4.42
N TRP A 41 25.50 -8.14 -3.21
CA TRP A 41 24.68 -8.04 -2.00
C TRP A 41 24.61 -6.59 -1.54
N ILE A 42 23.39 -6.09 -1.35
CA ILE A 42 23.16 -4.71 -0.90
C ILE A 42 22.73 -4.78 0.56
N GLN A 43 23.65 -4.44 1.46
CA GLN A 43 23.44 -4.54 2.91
C GLN A 43 22.23 -3.71 3.37
N GLY A 44 22.06 -2.49 2.83
CA GLY A 44 20.95 -1.60 3.20
C GLY A 44 19.57 -2.16 2.88
N GLU A 45 19.43 -2.96 1.82
CA GLU A 45 18.15 -3.51 1.35
C GLU A 45 18.05 -5.04 1.56
N LYS A 46 19.06 -5.64 2.23
CA LYS A 46 19.18 -7.06 2.56
C LYS A 46 18.83 -8.01 1.40
N THR A 47 19.19 -7.62 0.18
CA THR A 47 18.80 -8.32 -1.06
C THR A 47 19.95 -8.33 -2.07
N HIS A 48 19.99 -9.36 -2.92
CA HIS A 48 20.95 -9.45 -4.02
C HIS A 48 20.46 -8.72 -5.27
N TYR A 49 21.23 -7.76 -5.75
CA TYR A 49 21.02 -7.16 -7.06
C TYR A 49 21.54 -8.13 -8.10
N ARG A 50 20.70 -8.53 -9.05
CA ARG A 50 21.06 -9.46 -10.12
C ARG A 50 20.78 -8.84 -11.47
N LYS A 51 21.74 -8.92 -12.39
CA LYS A 51 21.59 -8.39 -13.75
C LYS A 51 22.41 -9.20 -14.74
N SER A 52 21.86 -9.46 -15.92
CA SER A 52 22.62 -10.06 -17.02
C SER A 52 23.58 -9.04 -17.61
N LEU A 53 24.85 -9.42 -17.77
CA LEU A 53 25.88 -8.59 -18.42
C LEU A 53 25.81 -8.66 -19.95
N LYS A 54 24.93 -9.53 -20.49
CA LYS A 54 24.68 -9.72 -21.93
C LYS A 54 25.95 -9.94 -22.75
N THR A 55 26.93 -10.65 -22.19
CA THR A 55 28.19 -11.01 -22.86
C THR A 55 28.60 -12.42 -22.50
N ARG A 56 29.28 -13.09 -23.44
CA ARG A 56 29.90 -14.41 -23.26
C ARG A 56 31.38 -14.31 -22.91
N ASP A 57 32.02 -13.19 -23.21
CA ASP A 57 33.46 -12.97 -23.02
C ASP A 57 33.77 -12.56 -21.59
N LEU A 58 34.76 -13.23 -20.97
CA LEU A 58 35.11 -13.04 -19.58
C LEU A 58 35.69 -11.64 -19.31
N THR A 59 36.59 -11.16 -20.18
CA THR A 59 37.23 -9.84 -20.06
C THR A 59 36.19 -8.73 -20.08
N THR A 60 35.32 -8.74 -21.09
CA THR A 60 34.20 -7.80 -21.23
C THR A 60 33.21 -7.91 -20.07
N ALA A 61 32.98 -9.12 -19.54
CA ALA A 61 32.13 -9.31 -18.36
C ALA A 61 32.75 -8.67 -17.11
N LEU A 62 34.04 -8.86 -16.87
CA LEU A 62 34.75 -8.29 -15.72
C LEU A 62 34.70 -6.75 -15.75
N GLU A 63 34.93 -6.14 -16.92
CA GLU A 63 34.84 -4.67 -17.07
C GLU A 63 33.43 -4.16 -16.80
N ARG A 64 32.41 -4.70 -17.49
CA ARG A 64 31.00 -4.30 -17.30
C ARG A 64 30.52 -4.54 -15.87
N GLY A 65 30.96 -5.63 -15.25
CA GLY A 65 30.63 -5.95 -13.87
C GLY A 65 31.26 -4.99 -12.86
N ARG A 66 32.53 -4.60 -13.06
CA ARG A 66 33.19 -3.58 -12.23
C ARG A 66 32.52 -2.22 -12.37
N GLU A 67 32.23 -1.78 -13.59
CA GLU A 67 31.55 -0.50 -13.86
C GLU A 67 30.16 -0.47 -13.20
N LEU A 68 29.36 -1.52 -13.39
CA LEU A 68 28.04 -1.64 -12.77
C LEU A 68 28.14 -1.64 -11.23
N GLY A 69 29.07 -2.40 -10.66
CA GLY A 69 29.27 -2.44 -9.22
C GLY A 69 29.74 -1.10 -8.64
N MET A 70 30.63 -0.38 -9.32
CA MET A 70 31.05 0.97 -8.91
C MET A 70 29.89 1.98 -8.95
N LYS A 71 29.04 1.91 -9.98
CA LYS A 71 27.83 2.74 -10.06
C LYS A 71 26.90 2.47 -8.88
N LEU A 72 26.60 1.20 -8.62
CA LEU A 72 25.73 0.81 -7.51
C LEU A 72 26.33 1.19 -6.14
N MET A 73 27.65 1.07 -5.95
CA MET A 73 28.30 1.55 -4.72
C MET A 73 28.22 3.08 -4.57
N THR A 74 28.33 3.82 -5.66
CA THR A 74 28.14 5.28 -5.66
C THR A 74 26.71 5.64 -5.28
N ASP A 75 25.72 4.95 -5.85
CA ASP A 75 24.30 5.15 -5.52
C ASP A 75 24.01 4.84 -4.04
N ILE A 76 24.59 3.75 -3.50
CA ILE A 76 24.50 3.40 -2.07
C ILE A 76 25.14 4.49 -1.19
N ARG A 77 26.30 5.01 -1.57
CA ARG A 77 26.97 6.12 -0.85
C ARG A 77 26.15 7.41 -0.88
N GLN A 78 25.41 7.64 -1.96
CA GLN A 78 24.50 8.78 -2.11
C GLN A 78 23.13 8.55 -1.43
N ASN A 79 22.96 7.46 -0.67
CA ASN A 79 21.69 7.05 -0.04
C ASN A 79 20.52 6.88 -1.02
N LYS A 80 20.82 6.60 -2.30
CA LYS A 80 19.79 6.24 -3.29
C LYS A 80 19.44 4.76 -3.11
N LYS A 81 18.15 4.45 -2.98
CA LYS A 81 17.68 3.06 -2.95
C LYS A 81 17.91 2.40 -4.32
N VAL A 82 18.62 1.27 -4.33
CA VAL A 82 18.97 0.52 -5.54
C VAL A 82 17.79 -0.28 -6.08
N PHE A 83 16.94 -0.84 -5.22
CA PHE A 83 15.72 -1.52 -5.66
C PHE A 83 14.50 -0.60 -5.70
N GLY A 84 14.67 0.71 -5.45
CA GLY A 84 13.57 1.67 -5.34
C GLY A 84 12.71 1.49 -4.08
N MET A 85 11.96 2.53 -3.73
CA MET A 85 11.03 2.50 -2.58
C MET A 85 9.85 1.57 -2.88
N SER A 86 9.49 0.70 -1.92
CA SER A 86 8.26 -0.09 -2.05
C SER A 86 7.02 0.76 -1.76
N LEU A 87 5.87 0.34 -2.27
CA LEU A 87 4.61 1.01 -2.01
C LEU A 87 4.28 1.04 -0.51
N ARG A 88 4.61 -0.03 0.23
CA ARG A 88 4.46 -0.06 1.69
C ARG A 88 5.27 1.05 2.37
N GLU A 89 6.54 1.16 2.04
CA GLU A 89 7.42 2.20 2.60
C GLU A 89 6.91 3.61 2.26
N ALA A 90 6.39 3.80 1.05
CA ALA A 90 5.83 5.09 0.61
C ALA A 90 4.54 5.45 1.36
N VAL A 91 3.67 4.46 1.61
CA VAL A 91 2.47 4.63 2.43
C VAL A 91 2.85 4.95 3.87
N ASP A 92 3.81 4.24 4.46
CA ASP A 92 4.24 4.48 5.83
C ASP A 92 4.81 5.90 5.99
N LEU A 93 5.65 6.35 5.03
CA LEU A 93 6.17 7.73 4.98
C LEU A 93 5.04 8.77 4.90
N TYR A 94 4.01 8.50 4.10
CA TYR A 94 2.84 9.37 4.00
C TYR A 94 2.03 9.39 5.30
N LEU A 95 1.82 8.25 5.96
CA LEU A 95 1.10 8.19 7.23
C LEU A 95 1.84 8.89 8.37
N GLU A 96 3.19 8.84 8.37
CA GLU A 96 4.02 9.61 9.30
C GLU A 96 3.82 11.12 9.12
N ASP A 97 3.79 11.62 7.88
CA ASP A 97 3.48 13.02 7.57
C ASP A 97 2.08 13.41 8.06
N ARG A 98 1.07 12.56 7.79
CA ARG A 98 -0.29 12.77 8.29
C ARG A 98 -0.39 12.71 9.81
N GLN A 99 0.47 11.95 10.48
CA GLN A 99 0.53 11.92 11.94
C GLN A 99 1.10 13.23 12.51
N GLN A 100 2.02 13.90 11.80
CA GLN A 100 2.46 15.25 12.16
C GLN A 100 1.34 16.27 11.98
N ASP A 101 0.52 16.13 10.93
CA ASP A 101 -0.67 16.97 10.75
C ASP A 101 -1.69 16.82 11.89
N VAL A 102 -1.78 15.64 12.52
CA VAL A 102 -2.60 15.46 13.74
C VAL A 102 -2.00 16.24 14.91
N LYS A 103 -0.68 16.12 15.12
CA LYS A 103 0.02 16.85 16.19
C LYS A 103 -0.09 18.36 16.01
N GLY A 104 -0.08 18.84 14.76
CA GLY A 104 -0.28 20.23 14.39
C GLY A 104 -1.73 20.69 14.39
N GLY A 105 -2.70 19.83 14.70
CA GLY A 105 -4.13 20.18 14.74
C GLY A 105 -4.79 20.39 13.37
N VAL A 106 -4.11 20.04 12.27
CA VAL A 106 -4.65 20.17 10.90
C VAL A 106 -5.69 19.08 10.61
N ILE A 107 -5.52 17.89 11.19
CA ILE A 107 -6.53 16.81 11.13
C ILE A 107 -6.75 16.12 12.48
N THR A 108 -7.92 15.49 12.62
CA THR A 108 -8.26 14.68 13.79
C THR A 108 -7.67 13.27 13.70
N GLN A 109 -7.50 12.60 14.85
CA GLN A 109 -7.05 11.21 14.91
C GLN A 109 -7.99 10.26 14.13
N GLY A 110 -9.31 10.48 14.19
CA GLY A 110 -10.28 9.70 13.43
C GLY A 110 -10.11 9.82 11.92
N ARG A 111 -9.69 10.99 11.43
CA ARG A 111 -9.35 11.18 10.01
C ARG A 111 -8.10 10.37 9.64
N LEU A 112 -7.07 10.35 10.49
CA LEU A 112 -5.87 9.54 10.25
C LEU A 112 -6.19 8.04 10.17
N THR A 113 -7.01 7.52 11.10
CA THR A 113 -7.47 6.12 11.06
C THR A 113 -8.22 5.80 9.76
N THR A 114 -9.00 6.75 9.27
CA THR A 114 -9.68 6.62 7.97
C THR A 114 -8.66 6.55 6.83
N ILE A 115 -7.69 7.47 6.78
CA ILE A 115 -6.63 7.48 5.75
C ILE A 115 -5.85 6.17 5.75
N MET A 116 -5.44 5.68 6.92
CA MET A 116 -4.76 4.39 7.07
C MET A 116 -5.58 3.23 6.47
N THR A 117 -6.88 3.20 6.76
CA THR A 117 -7.79 2.18 6.21
C THR A 117 -7.86 2.26 4.69
N GLN A 118 -7.87 3.46 4.11
CA GLN A 118 -7.89 3.67 2.66
C GLN A 118 -6.56 3.24 2.01
N MET A 119 -5.42 3.60 2.61
CA MET A 119 -4.10 3.18 2.12
C MET A 119 -3.91 1.66 2.16
N ASN A 120 -4.44 0.98 3.18
CA ASN A 120 -4.44 -0.49 3.22
C ASN A 120 -5.18 -1.12 2.03
N ARG A 121 -6.24 -0.49 1.51
CA ARG A 121 -6.94 -0.99 0.30
C ARG A 121 -6.06 -0.84 -0.93
N VAL A 122 -5.31 0.24 -1.05
CA VAL A 122 -4.34 0.43 -2.13
C VAL A 122 -3.25 -0.64 -2.07
N LEU A 123 -2.72 -0.92 -0.88
CA LEU A 123 -1.73 -1.97 -0.66
C LEU A 123 -2.26 -3.37 -1.00
N GLU A 124 -3.52 -3.66 -0.69
CA GLU A 124 -4.17 -4.92 -1.07
C GLU A 124 -4.36 -5.05 -2.59
N ILE A 125 -4.70 -3.96 -3.29
CA ILE A 125 -4.91 -3.95 -4.76
C ILE A 125 -3.59 -4.06 -5.51
N LEU A 126 -2.62 -3.21 -5.17
CA LEU A 126 -1.35 -3.11 -5.91
C LEU A 126 -0.27 -4.06 -5.40
N GLY A 127 -0.39 -4.53 -4.16
CA GLY A 127 0.64 -5.31 -3.47
C GLY A 127 1.67 -4.42 -2.75
N GLU A 128 1.97 -4.77 -1.51
CA GLU A 128 2.89 -4.02 -0.63
C GLU A 128 4.31 -3.87 -1.17
N LYS A 129 4.76 -4.86 -1.95
CA LYS A 129 6.15 -4.96 -2.46
C LYS A 129 6.36 -4.27 -3.81
N THR A 130 5.28 -3.82 -4.45
CA THR A 130 5.33 -3.13 -5.74
C THR A 130 6.18 -1.89 -5.62
N LYS A 131 7.04 -1.62 -6.61
CA LYS A 131 7.95 -0.48 -6.54
C LYS A 131 7.24 0.77 -7.01
N VAL A 132 7.43 1.87 -6.29
CA VAL A 132 6.77 3.15 -6.63
C VAL A 132 7.19 3.64 -8.02
N SER A 133 8.41 3.29 -8.47
CA SER A 133 8.91 3.59 -9.81
C SER A 133 8.19 2.84 -10.93
N GLU A 134 7.52 1.73 -10.64
CA GLU A 134 6.76 0.93 -11.61
C GLU A 134 5.32 1.42 -11.78
N LEU A 135 4.87 2.34 -10.92
CA LEU A 135 3.52 2.90 -10.99
C LEU A 135 3.46 3.97 -12.07
N GLU A 136 2.37 3.97 -12.83
CA GLU A 136 2.04 4.96 -13.86
C GLU A 136 0.73 5.67 -13.50
N PRO A 137 0.44 6.85 -14.08
CA PRO A 137 -0.82 7.55 -13.85
C PRO A 137 -2.06 6.68 -14.08
N VAL A 138 -2.00 5.75 -15.04
CA VAL A 138 -3.11 4.88 -15.44
C VAL A 138 -3.22 3.62 -14.56
N THR A 139 -2.26 3.34 -13.68
CA THR A 139 -2.22 2.09 -12.89
C THR A 139 -3.49 1.85 -12.07
N LEU A 140 -4.15 2.90 -11.59
CA LEU A 140 -5.39 2.81 -10.82
C LEU A 140 -6.65 3.22 -11.61
N PHE A 141 -6.60 3.20 -12.95
CA PHE A 141 -7.72 3.63 -13.78
C PHE A 141 -9.02 2.91 -13.46
N ASP A 142 -8.97 1.59 -13.27
CA ASP A 142 -10.12 0.75 -12.92
C ASP A 142 -10.29 0.53 -11.39
N TYR A 143 -9.77 1.43 -10.55
CA TYR A 143 -9.80 1.30 -9.07
C TYR A 143 -11.18 0.95 -8.51
N GLU A 144 -12.26 1.54 -9.05
CA GLU A 144 -13.63 1.24 -8.61
C GLU A 144 -13.96 -0.26 -8.73
N ARG A 145 -13.60 -0.86 -9.87
CA ARG A 145 -13.86 -2.28 -10.14
C ARG A 145 -13.06 -3.14 -9.17
N ASP A 146 -11.77 -2.88 -9.04
CA ASP A 146 -10.87 -3.66 -8.18
C ASP A 146 -11.29 -3.53 -6.70
N ARG A 147 -11.73 -2.34 -6.31
CA ARG A 147 -12.24 -2.07 -4.96
C ARG A 147 -13.53 -2.83 -4.63
N LYS A 148 -14.43 -2.98 -5.60
CA LYS A 148 -15.67 -3.77 -5.48
C LYS A 148 -15.39 -5.28 -5.47
N VAL A 149 -14.33 -5.73 -6.14
CA VAL A 149 -13.85 -7.13 -6.03
C VAL A 149 -13.35 -7.42 -4.62
N LEU A 150 -12.58 -6.51 -4.01
CA LEU A 150 -12.13 -6.65 -2.62
C LEU A 150 -13.29 -6.64 -1.61
N LYS A 151 -14.28 -5.74 -1.78
CA LYS A 151 -15.49 -5.72 -0.97
C LYS A 151 -16.72 -5.36 -1.81
N LYS A 152 -17.69 -6.27 -1.87
CA LYS A 152 -18.86 -6.18 -2.76
C LYS A 152 -19.83 -5.02 -2.48
N ASN A 153 -19.88 -4.49 -1.25
CA ASN A 153 -20.89 -3.50 -0.82
C ASN A 153 -20.32 -2.09 -0.57
N VAL A 154 -19.31 -1.67 -1.33
CA VAL A 154 -18.71 -0.35 -1.16
C VAL A 154 -19.53 0.70 -1.93
N LYS A 155 -19.95 1.76 -1.22
CA LYS A 155 -20.71 2.86 -1.81
C LYS A 155 -19.82 3.69 -2.77
N PRO A 156 -20.34 4.18 -3.91
CA PRO A 156 -19.59 5.02 -4.84
C PRO A 156 -18.95 6.26 -4.18
N VAL A 157 -19.64 6.89 -3.21
CA VAL A 157 -19.13 8.05 -2.46
C VAL A 157 -17.86 7.71 -1.68
N THR A 158 -17.81 6.50 -1.08
CA THR A 158 -16.63 6.02 -0.38
C THR A 158 -15.45 5.88 -1.33
N ILE A 159 -15.69 5.34 -2.54
CA ILE A 159 -14.65 5.18 -3.57
C ILE A 159 -14.13 6.54 -4.04
N ARG A 160 -15.01 7.53 -4.24
CA ARG A 160 -14.60 8.91 -4.58
C ARG A 160 -13.72 9.53 -3.50
N ASN A 161 -14.06 9.33 -2.23
CA ASN A 161 -13.27 9.83 -1.10
C ASN A 161 -11.91 9.11 -0.98
N GLU A 162 -11.88 7.81 -1.28
CA GLU A 162 -10.64 7.02 -1.40
C GLU A 162 -9.76 7.60 -2.52
N GLN A 163 -10.28 7.77 -3.74
CA GLN A 163 -9.55 8.34 -4.89
C GLN A 163 -8.91 9.70 -4.58
N SER A 164 -9.64 10.60 -3.92
CA SER A 164 -9.10 11.90 -3.49
C SER A 164 -7.93 11.75 -2.50
N THR A 165 -8.05 10.82 -1.55
CA THR A 165 -6.99 10.57 -0.56
C THR A 165 -5.77 9.90 -1.21
N ILE A 166 -5.97 9.03 -2.20
CA ILE A 166 -4.91 8.41 -2.98
C ILE A 166 -4.15 9.48 -3.77
N ASN A 167 -4.85 10.39 -4.46
CA ASN A 167 -4.19 11.48 -5.18
C ASN A 167 -3.46 12.44 -4.24
N HIS A 168 -3.96 12.68 -3.03
CA HIS A 168 -3.23 13.45 -2.03
C HIS A 168 -1.90 12.78 -1.62
N MET A 169 -1.90 11.46 -1.43
CA MET A 169 -0.68 10.69 -1.17
C MET A 169 0.32 10.80 -2.32
N VAL A 170 -0.11 10.59 -3.58
CA VAL A 170 0.80 10.70 -4.74
C VAL A 170 1.38 12.10 -4.85
N LYS A 171 0.56 13.14 -4.64
CA LYS A 171 1.03 14.53 -4.66
C LYS A 171 2.06 14.80 -3.57
N PHE A 172 1.94 14.18 -2.39
CA PHE A 172 2.97 14.22 -1.36
C PHE A 172 4.26 13.52 -1.83
N LEU A 173 4.16 12.32 -2.40
CA LEU A 173 5.32 11.56 -2.88
C LEU A 173 6.03 12.28 -4.04
N TYR A 174 5.29 12.94 -4.92
CA TYR A 174 5.82 13.74 -6.01
C TYR A 174 6.63 14.93 -5.50
N ARG A 175 6.11 15.67 -4.50
CA ARG A 175 6.85 16.75 -3.83
C ARG A 175 8.13 16.28 -3.15
N LYS A 176 8.19 15.02 -2.72
CA LYS A 176 9.39 14.37 -2.15
C LYS A 176 10.33 13.80 -3.23
N GLY A 177 9.98 13.87 -4.51
CA GLY A 177 10.76 13.32 -5.62
C GLY A 177 10.76 11.79 -5.71
N ILE A 178 9.76 11.13 -5.10
CA ILE A 178 9.68 9.66 -5.03
C ILE A 178 8.89 9.11 -6.23
N THR A 179 7.80 9.77 -6.62
CA THR A 179 7.02 9.45 -7.83
C THR A 179 7.37 10.42 -8.95
N HIS A 180 7.20 9.99 -10.21
CA HIS A 180 7.42 10.83 -11.40
C HIS A 180 6.14 11.54 -11.87
N PHE A 181 5.00 11.27 -11.26
CA PHE A 181 3.70 11.87 -11.52
C PHE A 181 3.06 12.33 -10.21
N ASP A 182 2.10 13.26 -10.29
CA ASP A 182 1.49 13.92 -9.13
C ASP A 182 0.06 13.42 -8.81
N SER A 183 -0.57 12.70 -9.74
CA SER A 183 -1.95 12.23 -9.62
C SER A 183 -2.21 10.96 -10.45
N PHE A 184 -3.03 10.05 -9.92
CA PHE A 184 -3.57 8.94 -10.70
C PHE A 184 -4.78 9.40 -11.51
N GLU A 185 -4.91 8.80 -12.69
CA GLU A 185 -6.10 8.87 -13.53
C GLU A 185 -7.07 7.78 -13.08
N PHE A 186 -8.29 8.19 -12.73
CA PHE A 186 -9.37 7.27 -12.39
C PHE A 186 -10.44 7.32 -13.46
N ARG A 187 -11.07 6.18 -13.76
CA ARG A 187 -12.26 6.13 -14.59
C ARG A 187 -13.33 7.07 -14.04
N ARG A 188 -13.93 7.87 -14.91
CA ARG A 188 -14.98 8.83 -14.54
C ARG A 188 -16.15 8.08 -13.89
N MET A 189 -16.46 8.44 -12.65
CA MET A 189 -17.61 7.92 -11.93
C MET A 189 -18.76 8.93 -11.97
N SER A 190 -19.94 8.48 -12.38
CA SER A 190 -21.20 9.21 -12.16
C SER A 190 -21.80 8.72 -10.86
N ILE A 191 -22.13 9.64 -9.95
CA ILE A 191 -22.83 9.33 -8.70
C ILE A 191 -24.15 10.08 -8.77
N ARG A 192 -25.26 9.34 -8.80
CA ARG A 192 -26.60 9.92 -8.75
C ARG A 192 -26.95 10.28 -7.31
N GLN A 193 -27.93 11.16 -7.15
CA GLN A 193 -28.35 11.58 -5.82
C GLN A 193 -28.90 10.40 -4.98
N ASP A 194 -29.52 9.42 -5.62
CA ASP A 194 -30.02 8.20 -4.98
C ASP A 194 -28.90 7.29 -4.43
N ASP A 195 -27.71 7.35 -5.03
CA ASP A 195 -26.53 6.61 -4.54
C ASP A 195 -25.96 7.23 -3.24
N ILE A 196 -26.28 8.50 -3.00
CA ILE A 196 -25.98 9.24 -1.77
C ILE A 196 -27.16 9.02 -0.82
N GLY A 197 -27.37 7.77 -0.39
CA GLY A 197 -28.49 7.41 0.48
C GLY A 197 -28.71 8.45 1.57
N LYS A 198 -29.85 9.15 1.51
CA LYS A 198 -30.25 10.12 2.53
C LYS A 198 -30.57 9.35 3.80
N ARG A 199 -30.24 9.93 4.95
CA ARG A 199 -30.79 9.46 6.21
C ARG A 199 -32.22 10.01 6.27
N ASP A 200 -33.21 9.13 6.24
CA ASP A 200 -34.60 9.54 6.45
C ASP A 200 -34.75 10.10 7.87
N SER A 201 -35.57 11.14 7.99
CA SER A 201 -36.04 11.63 9.28
C SER A 201 -37.17 10.74 9.75
N PHE A 202 -37.26 10.52 11.07
CA PHE A 202 -38.41 9.84 11.66
C PHE A 202 -39.71 10.52 11.22
N THR A 203 -40.66 9.72 10.75
CA THR A 203 -42.05 10.19 10.60
C THR A 203 -42.64 10.51 11.97
N PRO A 204 -43.68 11.35 12.06
CA PRO A 204 -44.33 11.63 13.34
C PRO A 204 -44.81 10.37 14.06
N GLU A 205 -45.21 9.33 13.33
CA GLU A 205 -45.63 8.04 13.91
C GLU A 205 -44.46 7.24 14.46
N GLU A 206 -43.35 7.13 13.72
CA GLU A 206 -42.14 6.47 14.20
C GLU A 206 -41.54 7.19 15.40
N TYR A 207 -41.57 8.52 15.39
CA TYR A 207 -41.14 9.33 16.52
C TYR A 207 -42.04 9.09 17.75
N ARG A 208 -43.37 9.00 17.58
CA ARG A 208 -44.29 8.61 18.66
C ARG A 208 -44.00 7.20 19.18
N LYS A 209 -43.75 6.23 18.31
CA LYS A 209 -43.40 4.85 18.70
C LYS A 209 -42.09 4.82 19.49
N LEU A 210 -41.07 5.55 19.02
CA LEU A 210 -39.78 5.68 19.69
C LEU A 210 -39.95 6.29 21.07
N THR A 211 -40.64 7.43 21.17
CA THR A 211 -40.85 8.12 22.45
C THR A 211 -41.70 7.29 23.42
N TYR A 212 -42.72 6.57 22.94
CA TYR A 212 -43.51 5.65 23.76
C TYR A 212 -42.68 4.47 24.27
N PHE A 213 -41.84 3.90 23.41
CA PHE A 213 -40.90 2.85 23.80
C PHE A 213 -39.95 3.36 24.89
N MET A 214 -39.35 4.55 24.71
CA MET A 214 -38.43 5.13 25.68
C MET A 214 -39.09 5.44 27.04
N LYS A 215 -40.37 5.82 27.05
CA LYS A 215 -41.17 5.96 28.29
C LYS A 215 -41.40 4.62 28.99
N THR A 216 -41.70 3.57 28.22
CA THR A 216 -41.92 2.23 28.76
C THR A 216 -40.61 1.62 29.26
N TYR A 217 -39.52 1.82 28.53
CA TYR A 217 -38.17 1.39 28.87
C TYR A 217 -37.70 1.96 30.21
N SER A 218 -37.93 3.26 30.46
CA SER A 218 -37.59 3.96 31.71
C SER A 218 -38.67 3.83 32.82
N SER A 219 -39.68 2.98 32.62
CA SER A 219 -40.76 2.81 33.60
C SER A 219 -40.33 1.95 34.80
N LYS A 220 -40.96 2.19 35.96
CA LYS A 220 -40.74 1.39 37.18
C LYS A 220 -41.02 -0.10 36.96
N ALA A 221 -41.97 -0.44 36.09
CA ALA A 221 -42.33 -1.84 35.80
C ALA A 221 -41.28 -2.59 34.96
N LYS A 222 -40.34 -1.88 34.31
CA LYS A 222 -39.29 -2.44 33.46
C LYS A 222 -37.88 -2.28 34.05
N ALA A 223 -37.78 -1.75 35.26
CA ALA A 223 -36.53 -1.67 36.01
C ALA A 223 -36.54 -2.70 37.14
N SER A 224 -35.40 -3.36 37.33
CA SER A 224 -35.20 -4.32 38.43
C SER A 224 -35.14 -3.60 39.76
N ASP A 225 -34.50 -2.43 39.77
CA ASP A 225 -34.30 -1.56 40.93
C ASP A 225 -34.33 -0.06 40.53
N GLU A 226 -34.31 0.82 41.53
CA GLU A 226 -34.37 2.27 41.31
C GLU A 226 -33.08 2.84 40.69
N SER A 227 -31.93 2.18 40.90
CA SER A 227 -30.64 2.59 40.32
C SER A 227 -30.64 2.40 38.80
N GLU A 228 -31.04 1.21 38.33
CA GLU A 228 -31.19 0.90 36.92
C GLU A 228 -32.25 1.82 36.27
N ARG A 229 -33.32 2.14 37.00
CA ARG A 229 -34.32 3.09 36.52
C ARG A 229 -33.73 4.48 36.27
N LEU A 230 -32.90 4.98 37.19
CA LEU A 230 -32.26 6.29 37.06
C LEU A 230 -31.30 6.32 35.87
N GLU A 231 -30.51 5.27 35.64
CA GLU A 231 -29.67 5.14 34.44
C GLU A 231 -30.51 5.16 33.15
N LYS A 232 -31.63 4.42 33.12
CA LYS A 232 -32.55 4.41 31.97
C LYS A 232 -33.21 5.77 31.73
N LEU A 233 -33.46 6.55 32.78
CA LEU A 233 -33.95 7.93 32.67
C LEU A 233 -32.89 8.85 32.07
N MET A 234 -31.63 8.71 32.45
CA MET A 234 -30.52 9.48 31.85
C MET A 234 -30.31 9.19 30.35
N ILE A 235 -30.60 7.97 29.90
CA ILE A 235 -30.52 7.59 28.47
C ILE A 235 -31.70 8.16 27.67
N ARG A 236 -32.85 8.39 28.32
CA ARG A 236 -34.06 8.92 27.70
C ARG A 236 -33.98 10.42 27.44
N ASP A 237 -33.46 11.17 28.41
CA ASP A 237 -33.35 12.63 28.39
C ASP A 237 -32.24 13.10 27.42
#